data_AF-A0A951BTN1-F1
#
_entry.id   AF-A0A951BTN1-F1
#
_cell.length_a   1.000
_cell.length_b   1.000
_cell.length_c   1.000
_cell.angle_alpha   90.00
_cell.angle_beta   90.00
_cell.angle_gamma   90.00
#
_symmetry.space_group_name_H-M   'P 1'
#
loop_
_entity.id
_entity.type
_entity.pdbx_description
1 polymer ?
#
loop_
_entity_poly.entity_id
_entity_poly.type
_entity_poly.pdbx_seq_one_letter_code
_entity_poly.pdbx_strand_id
1 'polypeptide(L)'
;MGTVQFRRSPRLAAPKMPGGEVHLEPPPEVPRVIPGNIVQKTLPAVMIVAVLGMVAYAFTTGDGKSNPLFLMFPIMMVVSTVGMFAGGGRGGQAKAEMNEDRKDYLRYLGQMRERAREAAQEQRAALEWSHPDPTALWSIANSRRTWERR
;
A
#
# COMPACT_ATOMS: atom_id res chain seq x y z
N MET A 1 -51.63 45.85 -14.91
CA MET A 1 -50.48 45.24 -14.21
C MET A 1 -49.65 46.35 -13.58
N GLY A 2 -49.38 46.30 -12.28
CA GLY A 2 -48.47 47.23 -11.60
C GLY A 2 -47.10 46.57 -11.36
N THR A 3 -46.02 47.34 -11.47
CA THR A 3 -44.65 46.87 -11.17
C THR A 3 -44.17 47.45 -9.85
N VAL A 4 -43.44 46.66 -9.06
CA VAL A 4 -42.80 47.11 -7.82
C VAL A 4 -41.31 47.32 -8.08
N GLN A 5 -40.75 48.42 -7.57
CA GLN A 5 -39.31 48.70 -7.70
C GLN A 5 -38.52 47.77 -6.76
N PHE A 6 -37.53 47.05 -7.30
CA PHE A 6 -36.64 46.20 -6.53
C PHE A 6 -35.24 46.82 -6.41
N ARG A 7 -34.80 47.08 -5.18
CA ARG A 7 -33.44 47.56 -4.89
C ARG A 7 -32.51 46.36 -4.71
N ARG A 8 -31.56 46.20 -5.63
CA ARG A 8 -30.55 45.12 -5.57
C ARG A 8 -29.61 45.33 -4.38
N SER A 9 -29.52 44.33 -3.53
CA SER A 9 -28.57 44.29 -2.41
C SER A 9 -27.21 43.72 -2.86
N PRO A 10 -26.12 43.96 -2.11
CA PRO A 10 -24.86 43.27 -2.33
C PRO A 10 -25.04 41.74 -2.28
N ARG A 11 -24.31 41.02 -3.15
CA ARG A 11 -24.36 39.57 -3.25
C ARG A 11 -23.88 38.93 -1.94
N LEU A 12 -24.58 37.90 -1.49
CA LEU A 12 -24.13 37.09 -0.35
C LEU A 12 -22.86 36.32 -0.73
N ALA A 13 -21.99 36.06 0.26
CA ALA A 13 -20.80 35.26 0.04
C ALA A 13 -21.20 33.83 -0.35
N ALA A 14 -20.92 33.45 -1.60
CA ALA A 14 -21.14 32.09 -2.08
C ALA A 14 -20.08 31.15 -1.50
N PRO A 15 -20.36 29.84 -1.42
CA PRO A 15 -19.32 28.84 -1.16
C PRO A 15 -18.17 29.00 -2.16
N LYS A 16 -16.93 28.90 -1.68
CA LYS A 16 -15.75 29.04 -2.53
C LYS A 16 -15.64 27.81 -3.43
N MET A 17 -15.32 28.03 -4.70
CA MET A 17 -14.94 26.94 -5.58
C MET A 17 -13.55 26.44 -5.16
N PRO A 18 -13.37 25.14 -4.93
CA PRO A 18 -12.04 24.58 -4.76
C PRO A 18 -11.25 24.78 -6.05
N GLY A 19 -9.97 25.07 -5.90
CA GLY A 19 -9.05 25.26 -7.02
C GLY A 19 -7.69 24.66 -6.72
N GLY A 20 -6.83 24.62 -7.75
CA GLY A 20 -5.52 23.99 -7.68
C GLY A 20 -5.49 22.61 -8.32
N GLU A 21 -4.28 22.08 -8.49
CA GLU A 21 -4.02 20.74 -9.01
C GLU A 21 -3.62 19.81 -7.87
N VAL A 22 -4.12 18.57 -7.91
CA VAL A 22 -3.71 17.52 -6.97
C VAL A 22 -2.65 16.68 -7.66
N HIS A 23 -1.38 16.92 -7.32
CA HIS A 23 -0.29 16.07 -7.78
C HIS A 23 -0.24 14.79 -6.98
N LEU A 24 -0.25 13.66 -7.70
CA LEU A 24 -0.07 12.33 -7.12
C LEU A 24 1.39 11.91 -7.29
N GLU A 25 1.99 11.46 -6.19
CA GLU A 25 3.32 10.87 -6.24
C GLU A 25 3.27 9.52 -6.96
N PRO A 26 4.26 9.24 -7.83
CA PRO A 26 4.35 7.95 -8.50
C PRO A 26 4.51 6.82 -7.49
N PRO A 27 4.00 5.61 -7.80
CA PRO A 27 4.15 4.46 -6.93
C PRO A 27 5.64 4.10 -6.76
N PRO A 28 6.03 3.51 -5.62
CA PRO A 28 7.38 3.03 -5.41
C PRO A 28 7.73 1.95 -6.44
N GLU A 29 8.97 1.96 -6.92
CA GLU A 29 9.45 0.95 -7.86
C GLU A 29 9.49 -0.43 -7.20
N VAL A 30 8.94 -1.44 -7.86
CA VAL A 30 8.99 -2.81 -7.36
C VAL A 30 10.40 -3.36 -7.61
N PRO A 31 11.17 -3.76 -6.57
CA PRO A 31 12.46 -4.36 -6.77
C PRO A 31 12.31 -5.61 -7.65
N ARG A 32 13.18 -5.76 -8.66
CA ARG A 32 13.15 -6.96 -9.50
C ARG A 32 13.43 -8.16 -8.61
N VAL A 33 12.43 -9.01 -8.43
CA VAL A 33 12.59 -10.28 -7.71
C VAL A 33 13.50 -11.15 -8.57
N ILE A 34 14.78 -11.21 -8.23
CA ILE A 34 15.69 -12.16 -8.85
C ILE A 34 15.16 -13.54 -8.45
N PRO A 35 14.69 -14.37 -9.40
CA PRO A 35 14.19 -15.68 -9.07
C PRO A 35 15.29 -16.44 -8.35
N GLY A 36 15.02 -16.83 -7.09
CA GLY A 36 15.99 -17.57 -6.29
C GLY A 36 16.45 -18.80 -7.06
N ASN A 37 17.78 -18.97 -7.16
CA ASN A 37 18.40 -20.06 -7.90
C ASN A 37 17.76 -21.40 -7.45
N ILE A 38 17.36 -22.26 -8.39
CA ILE A 38 16.78 -23.58 -8.08
C ILE A 38 17.68 -24.33 -7.10
N VAL A 39 19.00 -24.20 -7.30
CA VAL A 39 20.03 -24.74 -6.40
C VAL A 39 19.85 -24.28 -4.96
N GLN A 40 19.59 -22.99 -4.71
CA GLN A 40 19.41 -22.47 -3.34
C GLN A 40 18.13 -23.02 -2.68
N LYS A 41 17.08 -23.29 -3.46
CA LYS A 41 15.84 -23.90 -2.95
C LYS A 41 15.98 -25.40 -2.68
N THR A 42 16.77 -26.11 -3.49
CA THR A 42 16.96 -27.56 -3.37
C THR A 42 18.10 -27.94 -2.42
N LEU A 43 19.06 -27.05 -2.18
CA LEU A 43 20.22 -27.28 -1.31
C LEU A 43 19.82 -27.81 0.09
N PRO A 44 18.83 -27.25 0.82
CA PRO A 44 18.42 -27.79 2.12
C PRO A 44 17.97 -29.25 2.04
N ALA A 45 17.20 -29.61 1.00
CA ALA A 45 16.72 -30.97 0.81
C ALA A 45 17.87 -31.94 0.53
N VAL A 46 18.82 -31.55 -0.33
CA VAL A 46 20.03 -32.34 -0.62
C VAL A 46 20.87 -32.54 0.63
N MET A 47 21.03 -31.49 1.45
CA MET A 47 21.80 -31.56 2.70
C MET A 47 21.15 -32.52 3.71
N ILE A 48 19.82 -32.51 3.84
CA ILE A 48 19.11 -33.46 4.72
C ILE A 48 19.32 -34.90 4.25
N VAL A 49 19.20 -35.16 2.94
CA VAL A 49 19.44 -36.50 2.38
C VAL A 49 20.89 -36.93 2.61
N ALA A 50 21.86 -36.03 2.42
CA ALA A 50 23.28 -36.31 2.67
C ALA A 50 23.57 -36.64 4.14
N VAL A 51 23.01 -35.88 5.08
CA VAL A 51 23.16 -36.13 6.53
C VAL A 51 22.54 -37.48 6.91
N LEU A 52 21.31 -37.78 6.46
CA LEU A 52 20.66 -39.06 6.71
C LEU A 52 21.46 -40.24 6.12
N GLY A 53 22.01 -40.06 4.92
CA GLY A 53 22.87 -41.05 4.27
C GLY A 53 24.15 -41.32 5.05
N MET A 54 24.83 -40.28 5.54
CA MET A 54 26.05 -40.43 6.36
C MET A 54 25.76 -41.08 7.71
N VAL A 55 24.66 -40.70 8.36
CA VAL A 55 24.25 -41.32 9.63
C VAL A 55 23.95 -42.80 9.43
N ALA A 56 23.14 -43.15 8.42
CA ALA A 56 22.85 -44.55 8.09
C ALA A 56 24.13 -45.34 7.79
N TYR A 57 25.04 -44.78 6.97
CA TYR A 57 26.33 -45.39 6.64
C TYR A 57 27.20 -45.63 7.89
N ALA A 58 27.24 -44.68 8.83
CA ALA A 58 27.98 -44.80 10.07
C ALA A 58 27.42 -45.91 11.00
N PHE A 59 26.12 -46.19 10.92
CA PHE A 59 25.50 -47.28 11.68
C PHE A 59 25.65 -48.65 11.01
N THR A 60 25.66 -48.70 9.67
CA THR A 60 25.83 -49.95 8.91
C THR A 60 27.28 -50.40 8.81
N THR A 61 28.20 -49.45 8.74
CA THR A 61 29.64 -49.71 8.60
C THR A 61 30.26 -49.56 9.98
N GLY A 62 30.94 -50.61 10.48
CA GLY A 62 31.48 -50.65 11.85
C GLY A 62 32.44 -49.50 12.22
N ASP A 63 32.90 -48.73 11.23
CA ASP A 63 33.73 -47.53 11.36
C ASP A 63 33.08 -46.40 12.17
N GLY A 64 31.74 -46.30 12.17
CA GLY A 64 31.05 -45.30 12.99
C GLY A 64 31.06 -45.60 14.50
N LYS A 65 31.34 -46.85 14.88
CA LYS A 65 31.45 -47.27 16.29
C LYS A 65 32.88 -47.13 16.83
N SER A 66 33.88 -47.14 15.96
CA SER A 66 35.31 -47.12 16.34
C SER A 66 35.92 -45.72 16.38
N ASN A 67 35.36 -44.75 15.64
CA ASN A 67 35.85 -43.37 15.65
C ASN A 67 34.74 -42.33 15.86
N PRO A 68 34.63 -41.71 17.05
CA PRO A 68 33.63 -40.68 17.34
C PRO A 68 33.75 -39.43 16.46
N LEU A 69 34.90 -39.19 15.81
CA LEU A 69 35.05 -38.11 14.82
C LEU A 69 34.14 -38.30 13.60
N PHE A 70 33.77 -39.55 13.27
CA PHE A 70 32.92 -39.86 12.12
C PHE A 70 31.48 -39.35 12.30
N LEU A 71 31.00 -39.29 13.56
CA LEU A 71 29.69 -38.75 13.94
C LEU A 71 29.71 -37.23 14.15
N MET A 72 30.87 -36.61 14.42
CA MET A 72 30.98 -35.15 14.57
C MET A 72 30.74 -34.40 13.27
N PHE A 73 31.15 -34.96 12.13
CA PHE A 73 31.00 -34.33 10.81
C PHE A 73 29.52 -34.01 10.44
N PRO A 74 28.58 -34.98 10.46
CA PRO A 74 27.18 -34.69 10.18
C PRO A 74 26.54 -33.74 11.20
N ILE A 75 26.96 -33.80 12.48
CA ILE A 75 26.47 -32.86 13.51
C ILE A 75 26.91 -31.42 13.20
N MET A 76 28.19 -31.21 12.90
CA MET A 76 28.71 -29.88 12.55
C MET A 76 28.08 -29.34 11.26
N MET A 77 27.82 -30.20 10.28
CA MET A 77 27.14 -29.84 9.03
C MET A 77 25.72 -29.32 9.30
N VAL A 78 24.95 -29.99 10.17
CA VAL A 78 23.61 -29.56 10.60
C VAL A 78 23.68 -28.21 11.33
N VAL A 79 24.59 -28.06 12.30
CA VAL A 79 24.74 -26.80 13.05
C VAL A 79 25.11 -25.64 12.12
N SER A 80 26.02 -25.87 11.17
CA SER A 80 26.44 -24.86 10.19
C SER A 80 25.30 -24.47 9.25
N THR A 81 24.50 -25.43 8.76
CA THR A 81 23.34 -25.11 7.91
C THR A 81 22.27 -24.35 8.68
N VAL A 82 21.94 -24.77 9.89
CA VAL A 82 20.99 -24.06 10.76
C VAL A 82 21.48 -22.64 11.01
N GLY A 83 22.77 -22.42 11.29
CA GLY A 83 23.35 -21.09 11.45
C GLY A 83 23.24 -20.22 10.19
N MET A 84 23.47 -20.79 9.01
CA MET A 84 23.35 -20.09 7.72
C MET A 84 21.89 -19.68 7.41
N PHE A 85 20.91 -20.53 7.74
CA PHE A 85 19.49 -20.22 7.53
C PHE A 85 18.91 -19.29 8.59
N ALA A 86 19.36 -19.41 9.85
CA ALA A 86 18.99 -18.50 10.94
C ALA A 86 19.51 -17.06 10.70
N GLY A 87 20.64 -16.92 10.00
CA GLY A 87 21.22 -15.62 9.62
C GLY A 87 20.44 -14.84 8.55
N GLY A 88 19.29 -15.34 8.09
CA GLY A 88 18.40 -14.64 7.17
C GLY A 88 18.83 -14.82 5.71
N GLY A 89 18.18 -15.76 5.02
CA GLY A 89 18.27 -15.81 3.57
C GLY A 89 17.78 -14.49 2.95
N ARG A 90 18.65 -13.85 2.14
CA ARG A 90 18.44 -12.54 1.48
C ARG A 90 17.07 -12.33 0.79
N GLY A 91 16.30 -13.38 0.51
CA GLY A 91 15.00 -13.28 -0.17
C GLY A 91 13.81 -12.90 0.70
N GLY A 92 13.89 -13.03 2.03
CA GLY A 92 12.78 -12.72 2.95
C GLY A 92 12.64 -11.22 3.25
N GLN A 93 13.77 -10.54 3.48
CA GLN A 93 13.82 -9.12 3.83
C GLN A 93 13.26 -8.24 2.71
N ALA A 94 13.63 -8.49 1.45
CA ALA A 94 13.15 -7.72 0.30
C ALA A 94 11.63 -7.79 0.09
N LYS A 95 10.99 -8.91 0.47
CA LYS A 95 9.51 -9.04 0.38
C LYS A 95 8.80 -8.30 1.52
N ALA A 96 9.37 -8.31 2.72
CA ALA A 96 8.80 -7.62 3.87
C ALA A 96 8.88 -6.10 3.69
N GLU A 97 10.03 -5.60 3.25
CA GLU A 97 10.26 -4.18 2.95
C GLU A 97 9.28 -3.66 1.88
N MET A 98 9.15 -4.37 0.76
CA MET A 98 8.18 -4.05 -0.30
C MET A 98 6.73 -4.01 0.21
N ASN A 99 6.38 -4.87 1.17
CA ASN A 99 5.02 -4.88 1.73
C ASN A 99 4.76 -3.65 2.62
N GLU A 100 5.76 -3.16 3.34
CA GLU A 100 5.66 -1.92 4.10
C GLU A 100 5.54 -0.71 3.16
N ASP A 101 6.38 -0.61 2.12
CA ASP A 101 6.29 0.45 1.10
C ASP A 101 4.89 0.50 0.46
N ARG A 102 4.32 -0.68 0.16
CA ARG A 102 2.95 -0.77 -0.38
C ARG A 102 1.91 -0.24 0.59
N LYS A 103 2.02 -0.58 1.89
CA LYS A 103 1.05 -0.11 2.90
C LYS A 103 1.10 1.40 3.03
N ASP A 104 2.30 1.98 3.05
CA ASP A 104 2.49 3.41 3.18
C ASP A 104 1.95 4.16 1.96
N TYR A 105 2.23 3.66 0.75
CA TYR A 105 1.68 4.25 -0.47
C TYR A 105 0.14 4.16 -0.54
N LEU A 106 -0.45 3.02 -0.14
CA LEU A 106 -1.90 2.89 -0.08
C LEU A 106 -2.53 3.81 0.97
N ARG A 107 -1.84 4.05 2.10
CA ARG A 107 -2.28 5.03 3.10
C ARG A 107 -2.24 6.45 2.51
N TYR A 108 -1.19 6.81 1.79
CA TYR A 108 -1.08 8.07 1.06
C TYR A 108 -2.25 8.25 0.08
N LEU A 109 -2.53 7.24 -0.77
CA LEU A 109 -3.65 7.30 -1.71
C LEU A 109 -5.01 7.43 -1.00
N GLY A 110 -5.17 6.79 0.17
CA GLY A 110 -6.35 6.96 1.02
C GLY A 110 -6.56 8.41 1.44
N GLN A 111 -5.50 9.09 1.88
CA GLN A 111 -5.55 10.51 2.25
C GLN A 111 -5.85 11.41 1.06
N MET A 112 -5.23 11.16 -0.10
CA MET A 112 -5.51 11.92 -1.33
C MET A 112 -6.96 11.78 -1.77
N ARG A 113 -7.53 10.57 -1.62
CA ARG A 113 -8.93 10.31 -1.94
C ARG A 113 -9.90 11.09 -1.07
N GLU A 114 -9.64 11.20 0.24
CA GLU A 114 -10.51 12.01 1.10
C GLU A 114 -10.42 13.51 0.75
N ARG A 115 -9.22 14.04 0.49
CA ARG A 115 -9.05 15.42 0.00
C ARG A 115 -9.81 15.68 -1.30
N ALA A 116 -9.77 14.73 -2.24
CA ALA A 116 -10.51 14.83 -3.50
C ALA A 116 -12.03 14.83 -3.29
N ARG A 117 -12.53 14.08 -2.30
CA ARG A 117 -13.96 14.07 -1.96
C ARG A 117 -14.41 15.36 -1.28
N GLU A 118 -13.59 15.91 -0.38
CA GLU A 118 -13.85 17.22 0.23
C GLU A 118 -13.95 18.30 -0.85
N ALA A 119 -12.99 18.34 -1.78
CA ALA A 119 -13.05 19.25 -2.92
C ALA A 119 -14.31 19.01 -3.78
N ALA A 120 -14.69 17.76 -4.05
CA ALA A 120 -15.93 17.49 -4.80
C ALA A 120 -17.18 18.01 -4.08
N GLN A 121 -17.24 17.93 -2.75
CA GLN A 121 -18.34 18.46 -1.94
C GLN A 121 -18.38 19.99 -1.98
N GLU A 122 -17.23 20.66 -1.84
CA GLU A 122 -17.13 22.12 -1.94
C GLU A 122 -17.54 22.62 -3.33
N GLN A 123 -17.08 21.94 -4.38
CA GLN A 123 -17.46 22.22 -5.75
C GLN A 123 -18.98 22.06 -5.95
N ARG A 124 -19.56 20.96 -5.45
CA ARG A 124 -21.00 20.73 -5.51
C ARG A 124 -21.77 21.84 -4.79
N ALA A 125 -21.37 22.20 -3.59
CA ALA A 125 -22.03 23.26 -2.81
C ALA A 125 -21.99 24.62 -3.53
N ALA A 126 -20.86 24.98 -4.14
CA ALA A 126 -20.72 26.20 -4.91
C ALA A 126 -21.57 26.21 -6.20
N LEU A 127 -21.65 25.05 -6.89
CA LEU A 127 -22.49 24.88 -8.07
C LEU A 127 -23.98 24.91 -7.73
N GLU A 128 -24.40 24.23 -6.66
CA GLU A 128 -25.79 24.19 -6.19
C GLU A 128 -26.25 25.55 -5.64
N TRP A 129 -25.36 26.29 -4.98
CA TRP A 129 -25.63 27.69 -4.61
C TRP A 129 -26.01 28.53 -5.82
N SER A 130 -25.27 28.38 -6.91
CA SER A 130 -25.49 29.14 -8.13
C SER A 130 -26.69 28.59 -8.91
N HIS A 131 -26.80 27.27 -9.05
CA HIS A 131 -27.76 26.54 -9.87
C HIS A 131 -28.60 25.61 -8.97
N PRO A 132 -29.52 26.17 -8.17
CA PRO A 132 -30.37 25.37 -7.30
C PRO A 132 -31.39 24.56 -8.12
N ASP A 133 -32.01 23.58 -7.48
CA ASP A 133 -33.12 22.85 -8.07
C ASP A 133 -34.24 23.80 -8.55
N PRO A 134 -34.85 23.58 -9.73
CA PRO A 134 -35.91 24.42 -10.25
C PRO A 134 -37.09 24.66 -9.27
N THR A 135 -37.39 23.69 -8.41
CA THR A 135 -38.46 23.80 -7.42
C THR A 135 -38.13 24.83 -6.33
N ALA A 136 -36.86 25.06 -6.02
CA ALA A 136 -36.41 26.02 -5.02
C ALA A 136 -36.44 27.47 -5.52
N LEU A 137 -36.55 27.70 -6.85
CA LEU A 137 -36.47 29.04 -7.45
C LEU A 137 -37.58 29.99 -6.96
N TRP A 138 -38.76 29.48 -6.65
CA TRP A 138 -39.87 30.27 -6.10
C TRP A 138 -39.51 30.94 -4.77
N SER A 139 -38.78 30.24 -3.92
CA SER A 139 -38.30 30.80 -2.64
C SER A 139 -37.24 31.88 -2.85
N ILE A 140 -36.43 31.76 -3.90
CA ILE A 140 -35.37 32.72 -4.23
C ILE A 140 -35.96 34.01 -4.82
N ALA A 141 -37.00 33.90 -5.65
CA ALA A 141 -37.63 35.03 -6.33
C ALA A 141 -38.16 36.12 -5.38
N ASN A 142 -38.60 35.74 -4.16
CA ASN A 142 -39.05 36.68 -3.13
C ASN A 142 -37.97 36.99 -2.08
N SER A 143 -36.71 36.66 -2.35
CA SER A 143 -35.59 36.84 -1.41
C SER A 143 -34.64 37.95 -1.86
N ARG A 144 -33.70 38.31 -0.99
CA ARG A 144 -32.59 39.22 -1.33
C ARG A 144 -31.62 38.66 -2.37
N ARG A 145 -31.72 37.37 -2.72
CA ARG A 145 -30.92 36.70 -3.75
C ARG A 145 -31.50 36.85 -5.16
N THR A 146 -32.66 37.48 -5.30
CA THR A 146 -33.20 37.84 -6.62
C THR A 146 -32.24 38.76 -7.37
N TRP A 147 -31.89 38.35 -8.59
CA TRP A 147 -30.93 39.05 -9.47
C TRP A 147 -29.54 39.27 -8.83
N GLU A 148 -29.03 38.28 -8.10
CA GLU A 148 -27.71 38.35 -7.46
C GLU A 148 -26.51 38.19 -8.42
N ARG A 149 -26.74 37.65 -9.63
CA ARG A 149 -25.71 37.45 -10.66
C ARG A 149 -25.45 38.77 -11.40
N ARG A 150 -24.17 39.08 -11.64
CA ARG A 150 -23.68 40.26 -12.36
C ARG A 150 -22.88 39.81 -13.58
#